data_AF-A0A2E2MB23-F1
#
_entry.id   AF-A0A2E2MB23-F1
#
_cell.length_a   1.000
_cell.length_b   1.000
_cell.length_c   1.000
_cell.angle_alpha   90.00
_cell.angle_beta   90.00
_cell.angle_gamma   90.00
#
_symmetry.space_group_name_H-M   'P 1'
#
loop_
_entity.id
_entity.type
_entity.pdbx_description
1 polymer ?
#
loop_
_entity_poly.entity_id
_entity_poly.type
_entity_poly.pdbx_seq_one_letter_code
_entity_poly.pdbx_strand_id
1 'polypeptide(L)' 'MKELPMARHKRRSELRAKECQLLLEEVQRTHDQTIDLLRQLKPLDRHYQDLLALDNAIATAVREITGDEALWCR' A
#
# COMPACT_ATOMS: atom_id res chain seq x y z
N MET A 1 32.71 8.77 22.45
CA MET A 1 31.38 8.51 21.85
C MET A 1 31.09 7.04 22.04
N LYS A 2 30.01 6.67 22.76
CA LYS A 2 29.61 5.27 22.91
C LYS A 2 28.83 4.88 21.65
N GLU A 3 29.37 3.96 20.87
CA GLU A 3 28.67 3.35 19.74
C GLU A 3 27.45 2.59 20.29
N LEU A 4 26.25 2.97 19.85
CA LEU A 4 25.04 2.21 20.13
C LEU A 4 25.15 0.87 19.40
N PRO A 5 24.97 -0.28 20.08
CA PRO A 5 25.01 -1.56 19.40
C PRO A 5 23.91 -1.57 18.34
N MET A 6 24.29 -1.70 17.07
CA MET A 6 23.35 -1.96 15.99
C MET A 6 22.64 -3.26 16.30
N ALA A 7 21.44 -3.16 16.88
CA ALA A 7 20.55 -4.29 17.02
C ALA A 7 20.32 -4.83 15.60
N ARG A 8 20.89 -6.01 15.33
CA ARG A 8 20.74 -6.70 14.06
C ARG A 8 19.25 -7.01 13.91
N HIS A 9 18.51 -6.17 13.20
CA HIS A 9 17.09 -6.38 12.94
C HIS A 9 16.95 -7.76 12.31
N LYS A 10 16.38 -8.71 13.06
CA LYS A 10 16.14 -10.07 12.59
C LYS A 10 15.05 -9.96 11.53
N ARG A 11 15.46 -9.85 10.26
CA ARG A 11 14.55 -9.80 9.12
C ARG A 11 13.72 -11.08 9.12
N ARG A 12 12.41 -10.92 8.94
CA ARG A 12 11.46 -12.03 8.80
C ARG A 12 11.04 -12.10 7.33
N SER A 13 10.66 -13.30 6.88
CA SER A 13 10.16 -13.52 5.52
C SER A 13 8.75 -12.97 5.32
N GLU A 14 7.94 -12.90 6.37
CA GLU A 14 6.50 -12.60 6.30
C GLU A 14 6.02 -11.69 7.44
N LEU A 15 4.92 -10.98 7.16
CA LEU A 15 4.18 -10.17 8.13
C LEU A 15 3.30 -11.07 9.03
N ARG A 16 3.13 -10.68 10.29
CA ARG A 16 2.14 -11.30 11.19
C ARG A 16 0.75 -10.72 10.89
N ALA A 17 -0.30 -11.43 11.31
CA ALA A 17 -1.69 -10.98 11.17
C ALA A 17 -1.95 -9.53 11.59
N LYS A 18 -1.42 -9.09 12.74
CA LYS A 18 -1.55 -7.69 13.20
C LYS A 18 -0.84 -6.70 12.27
N GLU A 19 0.28 -7.09 11.68
CA GLU A 19 1.04 -6.26 10.75
C GLU A 19 0.34 -6.20 9.39
N CYS A 20 -0.29 -7.29 8.94
CA CYS A 20 -1.18 -7.30 7.79
C CYS A 20 -2.39 -6.38 8.00
N GLN A 21 -2.99 -6.38 9.18
CA GLN A 21 -4.10 -5.47 9.50
C GLN A 21 -3.69 -3.99 9.44
N LEU A 22 -2.53 -3.65 10.03
CA LEU A 22 -1.99 -2.28 9.94
C LEU A 22 -1.68 -1.88 8.50
N LEU A 23 -1.15 -2.80 7.69
CA LEU A 23 -0.93 -2.58 6.26
C LEU A 23 -2.24 -2.26 5.55
N LEU A 24 -3.30 -3.04 5.80
CA LEU A 24 -4.61 -2.83 5.19
C LEU A 24 -5.21 -1.46 5.55
N GLU A 25 -5.09 -1.04 6.82
CA GLU A 25 -5.56 0.28 7.26
C GLU A 25 -4.80 1.43 6.57
N GLU A 26 -3.47 1.31 6.44
CA GLU A 26 -2.64 2.33 5.79
C GLU A 26 -2.89 2.41 4.28
N VAL A 27 -3.04 1.24 3.66
CA VAL A 27 -3.33 1.13 2.24
C VAL A 27 -4.72 1.69 1.92
N GLN A 28 -5.74 1.42 2.75
CA GLN A 28 -7.06 2.03 2.57
C GLN A 28 -6.97 3.57 2.63
N ARG A 29 -6.25 4.13 3.60
CA ARG A 29 -6.05 5.58 3.69
C ARG A 29 -5.36 6.14 2.44
N THR A 30 -4.38 5.41 1.91
CA THR A 30 -3.66 5.79 0.69
C THR A 30 -4.58 5.76 -0.53
N HIS A 31 -5.45 4.75 -0.64
CA HIS A 31 -6.47 4.66 -1.67
C HIS A 31 -7.43 5.85 -1.61
N ASP A 32 -7.94 6.17 -0.43
CA ASP A 32 -8.87 7.31 -0.22
C ASP A 32 -8.25 8.64 -0.66
N GLN A 33 -6.95 8.84 -0.41
CA GLN A 33 -6.23 10.02 -0.91
C GLN A 33 -6.02 9.99 -2.42
N THR A 34 -5.70 8.82 -2.97
CA THR A 34 -5.44 8.63 -4.40
C THR A 34 -6.70 8.84 -5.24
N ILE A 35 -7.86 8.38 -4.76
CA ILE A 35 -9.13 8.56 -5.48
C ILE A 35 -9.54 10.03 -5.56
N ASP A 36 -9.27 10.82 -4.51
CA ASP A 36 -9.53 12.26 -4.53
C ASP A 36 -8.64 13.00 -5.53
N LEU A 37 -7.40 12.54 -5.74
CA LEU A 37 -6.53 13.05 -6.79
C LEU A 37 -7.01 12.62 -8.18
N LEU A 38 -7.38 11.35 -8.36
CA LEU A 38 -7.91 10.83 -9.62
C LEU A 38 -9.16 11.59 -10.09
N ARG A 39 -10.06 11.94 -9.16
CA ARG A 39 -11.27 12.73 -9.43
C ARG A 39 -10.99 14.14 -9.96
N GLN A 40 -9.81 14.70 -9.68
CA GLN A 40 -9.41 16.03 -10.14
C GLN A 40 -8.75 16.01 -11.52
N LEU A 41 -8.38 14.83 -12.02
CA LEU A 41 -7.66 14.66 -13.28
C LEU A 41 -8.60 14.18 -14.39
N LYS A 42 -8.31 14.52 -15.64
CA LYS A 42 -9.06 13.95 -16.77
C LYS A 42 -8.58 12.52 -17.01
N PRO A 43 -9.48 11.56 -17.32
CA PRO A 43 -9.09 10.17 -17.53
C PRO A 43 -8.02 9.93 -18.58
N LEU A 44 -7.91 10.80 -19.59
CA LEU A 44 -6.91 10.67 -20.67
C LEU A 44 -5.56 11.32 -20.32
N ASP A 45 -5.47 12.04 -19.19
CA ASP A 45 -4.21 12.66 -18.77
C ASP A 45 -3.23 11.58 -18.29
N ARG A 46 -1.96 11.78 -18.63
CA ARG A 46 -0.87 10.89 -18.22
C ARG A 46 -0.85 10.67 -16.70
N HIS A 47 -1.01 11.72 -15.91
CA HIS A 47 -1.01 11.60 -14.45
C HIS A 47 -2.18 10.80 -13.89
N TYR A 48 -3.35 10.82 -14.56
CA TYR A 48 -4.46 9.96 -14.19
C TYR A 48 -4.08 8.49 -14.42
N GLN A 49 -3.51 8.17 -15.59
CA GLN A 49 -3.08 6.82 -15.92
C GLN A 49 -1.98 6.31 -14.97
N ASP A 50 -1.01 7.16 -14.64
CA ASP A 50 0.08 6.84 -13.71
C ASP A 50 -0.46 6.57 -12.28
N LEU A 51 -1.39 7.39 -11.78
CA LEU A 51 -2.01 7.18 -10.46
C LEU A 51 -2.92 5.94 -10.44
N LEU A 52 -3.67 5.69 -11.52
CA LEU A 52 -4.50 4.50 -11.64
C LEU A 52 -3.65 3.22 -11.67
N ALA A 53 -2.52 3.24 -12.38
CA ALA A 53 -1.58 2.13 -12.39
C ALA A 53 -0.99 1.87 -10.99
N LEU A 54 -0.65 2.93 -10.25
CA LEU A 54 -0.18 2.82 -8.87
C LEU A 54 -1.24 2.22 -7.94
N ASP A 55 -2.49 2.68 -8.02
CA ASP A 55 -3.60 2.15 -7.21
C ASP A 55 -3.84 0.66 -7.47
N ASN A 56 -3.84 0.25 -8.74
CA ASN A 56 -3.98 -1.15 -9.13
C ASN A 56 -2.80 -2.03 -8.66
N ALA A 57 -1.57 -1.50 -8.69
CA ALA A 57 -0.40 -2.21 -8.19
C ALA A 57 -0.50 -2.43 -6.67
N ILE A 58 -1.00 -1.43 -5.93
CA ILE A 58 -1.25 -1.54 -4.49
C ILE A 58 -2.32 -2.61 -4.21
N ALA A 59 -3.45 -2.60 -4.93
CA ALA A 59 -4.50 -3.61 -4.78
C ALA A 59 -3.97 -5.04 -5.04
N THR A 60 -3.10 -5.20 -6.05
CA THR A 60 -2.46 -6.48 -6.37
C THR A 60 -1.53 -6.93 -5.23
N ALA A 61 -0.70 -6.04 -4.71
CA ALA A 61 0.18 -6.33 -3.58
C ALA A 61 -0.60 -6.71 -2.32
N VAL A 62 -1.72 -6.04 -2.03
CA VAL A 62 -2.60 -6.40 -0.91
C VAL A 62 -3.08 -7.84 -1.04
N ARG A 63 -3.54 -8.23 -2.22
CA ARG A 63 -3.99 -9.60 -2.48
C ARG A 63 -2.88 -10.62 -2.31
N GLU A 64 -1.67 -10.34 -2.80
CA GLU A 64 -0.52 -11.24 -2.65
C GLU A 64 -0.06 -11.39 -1.19
N ILE A 65 -0.14 -10.31 -0.40
CA ILE A 65 0.30 -10.31 1.01
C ILE A 65 -0.75 -10.93 1.94
N THR A 66 -2.03 -10.64 1.71
CA THR A 66 -3.11 -10.99 2.65
C THR A 66 -3.96 -12.19 2.20
N GLY A 67 -3.97 -12.49 0.90
CA GLY A 67 -4.88 -13.46 0.29
C GLY A 67 -6.28 -12.89 0.00
N ASP A 68 -6.61 -11.70 0.51
CA ASP A 68 -7.91 -11.05 0.36
C ASP A 68 -7.89 -9.98 -0.74
N GLU A 69 -9.03 -9.75 -1.37
CA GLU A 69 -9.20 -8.59 -2.26
C GLU A 69 -9.27 -7.29 -1.45
N ALA A 70 -8.62 -6.25 -1.99
CA ALA A 70 -8.70 -4.89 -1.48
C ALA A 70 -10.15 -4.43 -1.37
N LEU A 71 -10.49 -3.69 -0.31
CA LEU A 71 -11.87 -3.34 0.03
C LEU A 71 -12.59 -2.56 -1.07
N TRP A 72 -11.86 -1.77 -1.86
CA TRP A 72 -12.40 -0.96 -2.96
C TRP A 72 -12.45 -1.72 -4.31
N CYS A 73 -11.93 -2.94 -4.36
CA CYS A 73 -12.04 -3.83 -5.52
C CYS A 73 -13.17 -4.86 -5.40
N ARG A 74 -13.85 -4.91 -4.24
CA ARG A 74 -14.97 -5.80 -3.96
C ARG A 74 -16.29 -5.34 -4.59
#